data_AF-A0A1J7BHC8-F1
#
_entry.id   AF-A0A1J7BHC8-F1
#
_cell.length_a   1.000
_cell.length_b   1.000
_cell.length_c   1.000
_cell.angle_alpha   90.00
_cell.angle_beta   90.00
_cell.angle_gamma   90.00
#
_symmetry.space_group_name_H-M   'P 1'
#
loop_
_entity.id
_entity.type
_entity.pdbx_description
1 polymer ?
#
loop_
_entity_poly.entity_id
_entity_poly.type
_entity_poly.pdbx_seq_one_letter_code
_entity_poly.pdbx_strand_id
1 'polypeptide(L)'
;MRIVAPVPDQVGQELLRLRAAAREKGPDANEAKSMLSHYILALVEAGWAKSAIATPMEVTRQEVHRLSLQAAKLPAPRSLPEVPPLPAKEPAASKKLRDTPQISPSEAKRLRELAPLATKVRGVTPEDDPSRAAAVEYGQLLADLWKRGVSRKELQRITGQAPATIRARLARHGHINRGATEQPYKGKQAEFAKKREYCKAGHEFTPENTYEYHRPDGRIARSCRTCHARRQREMVESRKELTGAVCPKGHPLTDDNTVAYNRKDGTEVKLCRICLEARQEHSSSAQRKDTCKRGHAFTPENTYEHQRPDGKVVRTCRKCKMIRQREYEERHGITSHR
;
A
#
# COMPACT_ATOMS: atom_id res chain seq x y z
N MET A 1 17.92 14.12 21.15
CA MET A 1 17.26 13.09 21.96
C MET A 1 16.76 13.75 23.22
N ARG A 2 15.49 13.55 23.64
CA ARG A 2 15.07 14.02 24.97
C ARG A 2 15.70 13.07 25.98
N ILE A 3 16.48 13.59 26.92
CA ILE A 3 16.95 12.82 28.07
C ILE A 3 15.70 12.46 28.86
N VAL A 4 15.43 11.17 28.98
CA VAL A 4 14.29 10.65 29.74
C VAL A 4 14.88 10.12 31.04
N ALA A 5 14.33 10.53 32.17
CA ALA A 5 14.76 10.00 33.47
C ALA A 5 14.60 8.47 33.46
N PRO A 6 15.63 7.69 33.83
CA PRO A 6 15.50 6.25 33.97
C PRO A 6 14.50 5.91 35.08
N VAL A 7 13.83 4.76 34.95
CA VAL A 7 13.03 4.23 36.08
C VAL A 7 13.96 3.86 37.24
N PRO A 8 13.50 3.92 38.50
CA PRO A 8 14.31 3.48 39.64
C PRO A 8 14.73 2.02 39.50
N ASP A 9 15.93 1.67 39.99
CA ASP A 9 16.50 0.33 39.83
C ASP A 9 15.58 -0.77 40.37
N GLN A 10 14.89 -0.51 41.48
CA GLN A 10 13.91 -1.44 42.07
C GLN A 10 12.77 -1.77 41.09
N VAL A 11 12.24 -0.77 40.37
CA VAL A 11 11.22 -0.99 39.34
C VAL A 11 11.79 -1.77 38.17
N GLY A 12 13.03 -1.45 37.76
CA GLY A 12 13.72 -2.18 36.71
C GLY A 12 13.89 -3.66 37.03
N GLN A 13 14.32 -3.98 38.26
CA GLN A 13 14.47 -5.36 38.74
C GLN A 13 13.13 -6.09 38.80
N GLU A 14 12.07 -5.44 39.29
CA GLU A 14 10.75 -6.04 39.36
C GLU A 14 10.18 -6.33 37.95
N LEU A 15 10.36 -5.41 36.99
CA LEU A 15 9.98 -5.65 35.60
C LEU A 15 10.72 -6.84 34.98
N LEU A 16 12.02 -6.98 35.27
CA LEU A 16 12.83 -8.13 34.82
C LEU A 16 12.35 -9.44 35.45
N ARG A 17 12.08 -9.45 36.76
CA ARG A 17 11.54 -10.61 37.48
C ARG A 17 10.21 -11.07 36.89
N LEU A 18 9.26 -10.15 36.73
CA LEU A 18 7.95 -10.43 36.14
C LEU A 18 8.06 -10.93 34.69
N ARG A 19 8.99 -10.37 33.90
CA ARG A 19 9.23 -10.80 32.52
C ARG A 19 9.83 -12.20 32.45
N ALA A 20 10.77 -12.53 33.33
CA ALA A 20 11.33 -13.88 33.42
C ALA A 20 10.25 -14.90 33.78
N ALA A 21 9.46 -14.63 34.82
CA ALA A 21 8.35 -15.50 35.23
C ALA A 21 7.27 -15.65 34.13
N ALA A 22 6.97 -14.59 33.38
CA ALA A 22 6.01 -14.64 32.28
C ALA A 22 6.46 -15.47 31.06
N ARG A 23 7.74 -15.87 31.00
CA ARG A 23 8.28 -16.75 29.95
C ARG A 23 8.21 -18.24 30.31
N GLU A 24 8.02 -18.57 31.57
CA GLU A 24 7.85 -19.94 32.03
C GLU A 24 6.55 -20.54 31.47
N LYS A 25 6.35 -21.85 31.66
CA LYS A 25 5.11 -22.54 31.31
C LYS A 25 4.29 -22.82 32.57
N GLY A 26 2.98 -22.66 32.49
CA GLY A 26 2.06 -23.03 33.57
C GLY A 26 1.09 -21.91 33.97
N PRO A 27 0.24 -22.15 34.99
CA PRO A 27 -0.68 -21.15 35.52
C PRO A 27 0.05 -19.91 36.06
N ASP A 28 1.16 -20.11 36.76
CA ASP A 28 1.97 -19.02 37.35
C ASP A 28 2.52 -18.07 36.28
N ALA A 29 2.85 -18.60 35.09
CA ALA A 29 3.31 -17.78 33.96
C ALA A 29 2.20 -16.86 33.41
N ASN A 30 0.95 -17.32 33.43
CA ASN A 30 -0.19 -16.49 33.02
C ASN A 30 -0.46 -15.37 34.04
N GLU A 31 -0.34 -15.66 35.34
CA GLU A 31 -0.44 -14.66 36.39
C GLU A 31 0.68 -13.63 36.28
N ALA A 32 1.94 -14.07 36.10
CA ALA A 32 3.08 -13.19 35.88
C ALA A 32 2.91 -12.30 34.64
N LYS A 33 2.38 -12.85 33.54
CA LYS A 33 2.07 -12.09 32.33
C LYS A 33 1.00 -11.02 32.56
N SER A 34 -0.03 -11.34 33.34
CA SER A 34 -1.04 -10.37 33.72
C SER A 34 -0.45 -9.27 34.60
N MET A 35 0.31 -9.64 35.63
CA MET A 35 0.96 -8.71 36.55
C MET A 35 1.94 -7.78 35.82
N LEU A 36 2.77 -8.32 34.91
CA LEU A 36 3.66 -7.52 34.06
C LEU A 36 2.90 -6.50 33.22
N SER A 37 1.83 -6.93 32.55
CA SER A 37 1.07 -6.06 31.63
C SER A 37 0.37 -4.93 32.39
N HIS A 38 -0.24 -5.24 33.53
CA HIS A 38 -0.91 -4.25 34.37
C HIS A 38 0.08 -3.31 35.07
N TYR A 39 1.24 -3.81 35.52
CA TYR A 39 2.26 -2.96 36.13
C TYR A 39 2.87 -1.97 35.11
N ILE A 40 3.13 -2.42 33.88
CA ILE A 40 3.55 -1.54 32.77
C ILE A 40 2.47 -0.49 32.48
N LEU A 41 1.19 -0.86 32.48
CA LEU A 41 0.10 0.10 32.29
C LEU A 41 0.08 1.15 33.41
N ALA A 42 0.17 0.73 34.67
CA ALA A 42 0.18 1.63 35.82
C ALA A 42 1.38 2.61 35.79
N LEU A 43 2.57 2.15 35.40
CA LEU A 43 3.74 3.02 35.18
C LEU A 43 3.47 4.06 34.08
N VAL A 44 2.86 3.65 32.96
CA VAL A 44 2.53 4.57 31.86
C VAL A 44 1.48 5.61 32.28
N GLU A 45 0.48 5.20 33.06
CA GLU A 45 -0.56 6.08 33.61
C GLU A 45 0.00 7.07 34.64
N ALA A 46 0.99 6.66 35.43
CA ALA A 46 1.76 7.54 36.31
C ALA A 46 2.71 8.51 35.56
N GLY A 47 2.73 8.47 34.22
CA GLY A 47 3.48 9.39 33.38
C GLY A 47 4.90 8.94 33.04
N TRP A 48 5.30 7.71 33.41
CA TRP A 48 6.60 7.18 33.01
C TRP A 48 6.68 7.01 31.50
N ALA A 49 7.76 7.49 30.91
CA ALA A 49 7.96 7.36 29.49
C ALA A 49 8.21 5.88 29.13
N LYS A 50 7.50 5.37 28.12
CA LYS A 50 7.67 3.99 27.61
C LYS A 50 9.12 3.63 27.27
N SER A 51 9.95 4.59 26.88
CA SER A 51 11.38 4.36 26.66
C SER A 51 12.16 4.12 27.95
N ALA A 52 11.81 4.78 29.05
CA ALA A 52 12.44 4.54 30.35
C ALA A 52 12.10 3.15 30.91
N ILE A 53 10.86 2.70 30.70
CA ILE A 53 10.40 1.35 31.06
C ILE A 53 11.10 0.28 30.18
N ALA A 54 11.31 0.60 28.90
CA ALA A 54 11.88 -0.33 27.92
C ALA A 54 13.36 -0.67 28.19
N THR A 55 14.14 0.31 28.68
CA THR A 55 15.59 0.18 28.92
C THR A 55 15.95 -0.97 29.88
N PRO A 56 15.46 -1.01 31.14
CA PRO A 56 15.82 -2.09 32.06
C PRO A 56 15.30 -3.46 31.61
N MET A 57 14.21 -3.48 30.84
CA MET A 57 13.67 -4.72 30.29
C MET A 57 14.40 -5.18 29.02
N GLU A 58 15.33 -4.42 28.45
CA GLU A 58 15.95 -4.73 27.14
C GLU A 58 14.92 -5.05 26.04
N VAL A 59 13.88 -4.22 25.94
CA VAL A 59 12.85 -4.32 24.89
C VAL A 59 12.73 -3.03 24.12
N THR A 60 12.00 -3.06 23.01
CA THR A 60 11.70 -1.85 22.25
C THR A 60 10.56 -1.05 22.91
N ARG A 61 10.52 0.26 22.65
CA ARG A 61 9.38 1.11 23.06
C ARG A 61 8.03 0.60 22.52
N GLN A 62 8.03 0.01 21.32
CA GLN A 62 6.82 -0.57 20.72
C GLN A 62 6.36 -1.81 21.49
N GLU A 63 7.29 -2.62 21.98
CA GLU A 63 6.96 -3.79 22.80
C GLU A 63 6.34 -3.38 24.15
N VAL A 64 6.87 -2.36 24.83
CA VAL A 64 6.24 -1.80 26.03
C VAL A 64 4.82 -1.30 25.73
N HIS A 65 4.61 -0.65 24.58
CA HIS A 65 3.27 -0.22 24.18
C HIS A 65 2.33 -1.41 23.92
N ARG A 66 2.82 -2.48 23.30
CA ARG A 66 2.05 -3.70 23.06
C ARG A 66 1.64 -4.36 24.39
N LEU A 67 2.58 -4.49 25.33
CA LEU A 67 2.33 -5.03 26.67
C LEU A 67 1.32 -4.19 27.45
N SER A 68 1.42 -2.85 27.40
CA SER A 68 0.45 -1.97 28.07
C SER A 68 -0.98 -2.15 27.52
N LEU A 69 -1.13 -2.39 26.22
CA LEU A 69 -2.44 -2.67 25.60
C LEU A 69 -2.95 -4.08 25.92
N GLN A 70 -2.08 -5.02 26.27
CA GLN A 70 -2.48 -6.38 26.65
C GLN A 70 -3.14 -6.43 28.02
N ALA A 71 -2.87 -5.47 28.92
CA ALA A 71 -3.52 -5.38 30.23
C ALA A 71 -5.06 -5.46 30.13
N ALA A 72 -5.66 -4.76 29.17
CA ALA A 72 -7.11 -4.76 28.94
C ALA A 72 -7.71 -6.12 28.54
N LYS A 73 -6.88 -7.10 28.17
CA LYS A 73 -7.30 -8.45 27.76
C LYS A 73 -7.00 -9.52 28.81
N LEU A 74 -6.27 -9.17 29.85
CA LEU A 74 -5.83 -10.09 30.90
C LEU A 74 -6.62 -9.81 32.19
N PRO A 75 -6.86 -10.82 33.04
CA PRO A 75 -7.56 -10.61 34.31
C PRO A 75 -6.73 -9.73 35.24
N ALA A 76 -7.32 -8.72 35.87
CA ALA A 76 -6.61 -7.84 36.80
C ALA A 76 -5.99 -8.63 37.96
N PRO A 77 -4.70 -8.42 38.30
CA PRO A 77 -4.07 -9.09 39.43
C PRO A 77 -4.63 -8.59 40.76
N ARG A 78 -4.54 -9.40 41.81
CA ARG A 78 -5.05 -9.07 43.16
C ARG A 78 -4.33 -7.87 43.78
N SER A 79 -3.03 -7.77 43.55
CA SER A 79 -2.18 -6.66 43.98
C SER A 79 -1.18 -6.34 42.88
N LEU A 80 -0.81 -5.06 42.78
CA LEU A 80 0.26 -4.59 41.91
C LEU A 80 1.44 -4.13 42.77
N PRO A 81 2.68 -4.24 42.26
CA PRO A 81 3.82 -3.57 42.88
C PRO A 81 3.57 -2.06 42.94
N GLU A 82 4.16 -1.40 43.94
CA GLU A 82 4.04 0.04 44.11
C GLU A 82 4.62 0.79 42.91
N VAL A 83 3.92 1.83 42.46
CA VAL A 83 4.34 2.67 41.34
C VAL A 83 5.05 3.90 41.91
N PRO A 84 6.36 4.08 41.67
CA PRO A 84 7.05 5.24 42.22
C PRO A 84 6.54 6.53 41.58
N PRO A 85 6.50 7.64 42.34
CA PRO A 85 6.15 8.94 41.80
C PRO A 85 7.14 9.35 40.72
N LEU A 86 6.64 10.04 39.68
CA LEU A 86 7.50 10.57 38.62
C LEU A 86 8.47 11.59 39.24
N PRO A 87 9.78 11.53 38.93
CA PRO A 87 10.71 12.54 39.40
C PRO A 87 10.23 13.92 38.94
N ALA A 88 10.24 14.89 39.86
CA ALA A 88 9.84 16.26 39.55
C ALA A 88 10.59 16.73 38.31
N LYS A 89 9.84 17.03 37.24
CA LYS A 89 10.45 17.49 36.00
C LYS A 89 11.09 18.83 36.28
N GLU A 90 12.43 18.87 36.27
CA GLU A 90 13.14 20.15 36.35
C GLU A 90 12.56 21.10 35.31
N PRO A 91 12.19 22.33 35.69
CA PRO A 91 11.65 23.30 34.76
C PRO A 91 12.65 23.42 33.63
N ALA A 92 12.20 23.06 32.41
CA ALA A 92 13.08 23.04 31.26
C ALA A 92 13.69 24.43 31.13
N ALA A 93 15.02 24.53 31.27
CA ALA A 93 15.73 25.79 31.13
C ALA A 93 15.18 26.52 29.90
N SER A 94 14.69 27.74 30.10
CA SER A 94 14.10 28.52 29.02
C SER A 94 15.17 28.62 27.92
N LYS A 95 14.87 28.04 26.76
CA LYS A 95 15.81 28.12 25.64
C LYS A 95 15.90 29.59 25.29
N LYS A 96 17.07 30.20 25.52
CA LYS A 96 17.35 31.57 25.05
C LYS A 96 16.91 31.64 23.59
N LEU A 97 15.92 32.49 23.30
CA LEU A 97 15.48 32.76 21.94
C LEU A 97 16.72 33.22 21.19
N ARG A 98 17.10 32.47 20.15
CA ARG A 98 18.20 32.92 19.29
C ARG A 98 17.73 34.18 18.57
N ASP A 99 18.57 35.20 18.55
CA ASP A 99 18.33 36.39 17.75
C ASP A 99 18.08 35.95 16.32
N THR A 100 16.82 36.11 15.89
CA THR A 100 16.40 35.64 14.59
C THR A 100 16.80 36.72 13.59
N PRO A 101 17.59 36.40 12.56
CA PRO A 101 17.99 37.38 11.54
C PRO A 101 16.75 38.03 10.95
N GLN A 102 16.73 39.37 10.96
CA GLN A 102 15.59 40.15 10.48
C GLN A 102 15.55 40.14 8.95
N ILE A 103 14.35 39.99 8.40
CA ILE A 103 14.09 40.07 6.97
C ILE A 103 13.77 41.53 6.66
N SER A 104 14.47 42.13 5.71
CA SER A 104 14.19 43.53 5.38
C SER A 104 12.78 43.67 4.76
N PRO A 105 12.10 44.81 4.95
CA PRO A 105 10.76 45.02 4.36
C PRO A 105 10.73 44.90 2.83
N SER A 106 11.81 45.28 2.15
CA SER A 106 11.94 45.18 0.69
C SER A 106 12.03 43.71 0.23
N GLU A 107 12.83 42.88 0.90
CA GLU A 107 12.92 41.44 0.64
C GLU A 107 11.58 40.75 0.91
N ALA A 108 10.90 41.12 2.00
CA ALA A 108 9.59 40.57 2.33
C ALA A 108 8.53 40.92 1.27
N LYS A 109 8.54 42.16 0.76
CA LYS A 109 7.69 42.58 -0.36
C LYS A 109 8.00 41.78 -1.62
N ARG A 110 9.29 41.66 -1.98
CA ARG A 110 9.72 40.92 -3.18
C ARG A 110 9.34 39.44 -3.13
N LEU A 111 9.50 38.80 -1.96
CA LEU A 111 9.05 37.42 -1.74
C LEU A 111 7.54 37.24 -1.99
N ARG A 112 6.70 38.19 -1.54
CA ARG A 112 5.25 38.13 -1.74
C ARG A 112 4.86 38.27 -3.21
N GLU A 113 5.56 39.12 -3.96
CA GLU A 113 5.33 39.32 -5.40
C GLU A 113 5.75 38.08 -6.21
N LEU A 114 6.91 37.50 -5.89
CA LEU A 114 7.45 36.36 -6.63
C LEU A 114 6.75 35.03 -6.32
N ALA A 115 6.28 34.83 -5.08
CA ALA A 115 5.66 33.57 -4.64
C ALA A 115 4.52 33.05 -5.55
N PRO A 116 3.51 33.86 -5.95
CA PRO A 116 2.44 33.39 -6.84
C PRO A 116 2.95 33.05 -8.25
N LEU A 117 3.86 33.86 -8.81
CA LEU A 117 4.46 33.62 -10.13
C LEU A 117 5.26 32.31 -10.13
N ALA A 118 6.09 32.12 -9.10
CA ALA A 118 6.91 30.92 -8.93
C ALA A 118 6.09 29.64 -8.74
N THR A 119 4.81 29.75 -8.37
CA THR A 119 3.88 28.62 -8.19
C THR A 119 3.21 28.22 -9.51
N LYS A 120 3.12 29.14 -10.49
CA LYS A 120 2.57 28.85 -11.83
C LYS A 120 3.49 27.96 -12.66
N VAL A 121 4.79 27.91 -12.36
CA VAL A 121 5.77 27.08 -13.09
C VAL A 121 5.45 25.60 -12.92
N ARG A 122 5.08 24.97 -14.03
CA ARG A 122 4.88 23.52 -14.18
C ARG A 122 6.01 22.95 -15.02
N GLY A 123 6.12 21.62 -15.06
CA GLY A 123 7.13 20.94 -15.90
C GLY A 123 7.02 21.25 -17.40
N VAL A 124 5.84 21.69 -17.84
CA VAL A 124 5.51 22.05 -19.23
C VAL A 124 5.65 23.55 -19.54
N THR A 125 5.95 24.39 -18.55
CA THR A 125 6.09 25.84 -18.77
C THR A 125 7.25 26.09 -19.75
N PRO A 126 7.10 26.85 -20.84
CA PRO A 126 8.18 27.15 -21.79
C PRO A 126 9.41 27.76 -21.10
N GLU A 127 10.61 27.63 -21.70
CA GLU A 127 11.84 28.17 -21.12
C GLU A 127 11.81 29.71 -21.01
N ASP A 128 11.20 30.38 -21.98
CA ASP A 128 11.09 31.84 -22.05
C ASP A 128 9.91 32.44 -21.25
N ASP A 129 9.13 31.62 -20.52
CA ASP A 129 8.01 32.12 -19.72
C ASP A 129 8.54 32.96 -18.54
N PRO A 130 8.04 34.19 -18.33
CA PRO A 130 8.50 35.08 -17.24
C PRO A 130 8.31 34.45 -15.84
N SER A 131 7.38 33.51 -15.69
CA SER A 131 7.17 32.76 -14.45
C SER A 131 8.40 31.92 -14.09
N ARG A 132 9.19 31.43 -15.06
CA ARG A 132 10.44 30.70 -14.81
C ARG A 132 11.51 31.62 -14.25
N ALA A 133 11.71 32.79 -14.85
CA ALA A 133 12.64 33.79 -14.33
C ALA A 133 12.29 34.18 -12.89
N ALA A 134 11.00 34.47 -12.64
CA ALA A 134 10.50 34.75 -11.29
C ALA A 134 10.70 33.58 -10.32
N ALA A 135 10.55 32.33 -10.78
CA ALA A 135 10.79 31.15 -9.94
C ALA A 135 12.26 30.95 -9.56
N VAL A 136 13.19 31.28 -10.46
CA VAL A 136 14.63 31.23 -10.22
C VAL A 136 15.02 32.30 -9.20
N GLU A 137 14.61 33.55 -9.41
CA GLU A 137 14.85 34.66 -8.49
C GLU A 137 14.28 34.37 -7.10
N TYR A 138 13.04 33.85 -7.04
CA TYR A 138 12.41 33.43 -5.79
C TYR A 138 13.21 32.35 -5.07
N GLY A 139 13.73 31.37 -5.82
CA GLY A 139 14.57 30.30 -5.28
C GLY A 139 15.86 30.82 -4.66
N GLN A 140 16.52 31.77 -5.33
CA GLN A 140 17.75 32.43 -4.86
C GLN A 140 17.50 33.24 -3.58
N LEU A 141 16.44 34.08 -3.58
CA LEU A 141 16.12 34.91 -2.41
C LEU A 141 15.79 34.06 -1.16
N LEU A 142 15.05 32.96 -1.33
CA LEU A 142 14.81 32.00 -0.24
C LEU A 142 16.11 31.38 0.27
N ALA A 143 17.07 31.10 -0.62
CA ALA A 143 18.34 30.50 -0.26
C ALA A 143 19.23 31.44 0.55
N ASP A 144 19.28 32.71 0.17
CA ASP A 144 20.07 33.73 0.85
C ASP A 144 19.51 34.03 2.25
N LEU A 145 18.17 34.09 2.38
CA LEU A 145 17.52 34.19 3.68
C LEU A 145 17.77 32.95 4.55
N TRP A 146 17.71 31.75 3.96
CA TRP A 146 18.01 30.51 4.66
C TRP A 146 19.46 30.45 5.16
N LYS A 147 20.43 30.87 4.32
CA LYS A 147 21.86 30.99 4.70
C LYS A 147 22.09 31.97 5.83
N ARG A 148 21.33 33.08 5.87
CA ARG A 148 21.35 34.04 7.00
C ARG A 148 20.78 33.48 8.30
N GLY A 149 20.11 32.33 8.28
CA GLY A 149 19.52 31.68 9.45
C GLY A 149 18.03 31.94 9.64
N VAL A 150 17.36 32.52 8.64
CA VAL A 150 15.92 32.75 8.70
C VAL A 150 15.18 31.41 8.75
N SER A 151 14.29 31.26 9.73
CA SER A 151 13.55 30.01 9.89
C SER A 151 12.54 29.80 8.76
N ARG A 152 12.30 28.52 8.40
CA ARG A 152 11.24 28.15 7.43
C ARG A 152 9.84 28.61 7.84
N LYS A 153 9.57 28.72 9.15
CA LYS A 153 8.29 29.22 9.67
C LYS A 153 8.12 30.70 9.38
N GLU A 154 9.21 31.46 9.48
CA GLU A 154 9.20 32.89 9.18
C GLU A 154 9.03 33.13 7.67
N LEU A 155 9.72 32.36 6.83
CA LEU A 155 9.50 32.37 5.39
C LEU A 155 8.05 31.99 5.01
N GLN A 156 7.44 31.03 5.72
CA GLN A 156 6.02 30.70 5.54
C GLN A 156 5.11 31.88 5.90
N ARG A 157 5.38 32.58 7.01
CA ARG A 157 4.59 33.74 7.45
C ARG A 157 4.56 34.85 6.39
N ILE A 158 5.68 35.07 5.70
CA ILE A 158 5.79 36.09 4.65
C ILE A 158 5.18 35.64 3.32
N THR A 159 5.51 34.42 2.88
CA THR A 159 5.17 33.93 1.52
C THR A 159 3.80 33.26 1.44
N GLY A 160 3.23 32.86 2.57
CA GLY A 160 2.02 32.02 2.64
C GLY A 160 2.25 30.57 2.23
N GLN A 161 3.47 30.18 1.83
CA GLN A 161 3.76 28.82 1.37
C GLN A 161 4.09 27.88 2.53
N ALA A 162 3.59 26.64 2.46
CA ALA A 162 3.90 25.61 3.46
C ALA A 162 5.43 25.36 3.57
N PRO A 163 5.97 25.06 4.77
CA PRO A 163 7.40 24.82 4.97
C PRO A 163 7.97 23.68 4.12
N ALA A 164 7.14 22.68 3.80
CA ALA A 164 7.49 21.59 2.90
C ALA A 164 7.71 22.07 1.46
N THR A 165 6.89 23.01 0.98
CA THR A 165 7.00 23.62 -0.36
C THR A 165 8.27 24.47 -0.47
N ILE A 166 8.55 25.30 0.55
CA ILE A 166 9.79 26.09 0.63
C ILE A 166 11.01 25.16 0.60
N ARG A 167 11.00 24.09 1.41
CA ARG A 167 12.08 23.10 1.43
C ARG A 167 12.26 22.41 0.07
N ALA A 168 11.18 21.97 -0.57
CA ALA A 168 11.23 21.30 -1.86
C ALA A 168 11.79 22.23 -2.95
N ARG A 169 11.49 23.53 -2.88
CA ARG A 169 12.07 24.53 -3.79
C ARG A 169 13.56 24.72 -3.55
N LEU A 170 13.98 24.95 -2.31
CA LEU A 170 15.40 25.07 -1.96
C LEU A 170 16.20 23.83 -2.39
N ALA A 171 15.63 22.63 -2.23
CA ALA A 171 16.25 21.39 -2.70
C ALA A 171 16.35 21.33 -4.24
N ARG A 172 15.32 21.74 -4.99
CA ARG A 172 15.34 21.75 -6.47
C ARG A 172 16.40 22.69 -7.05
N HIS A 173 16.73 23.75 -6.34
CA HIS A 173 17.77 24.72 -6.73
C HIS A 173 19.14 24.44 -6.07
N GLY A 174 19.32 23.28 -5.41
CA GLY A 174 20.61 22.86 -4.87
C GLY A 174 21.04 23.55 -3.56
N HIS A 175 20.14 24.26 -2.88
CA HIS A 175 20.48 25.00 -1.65
C HIS A 175 20.35 24.16 -0.38
N ILE A 176 19.68 23.01 -0.43
CA ILE A 176 19.61 22.05 0.68
C ILE A 176 19.92 20.67 0.14
N ASN A 177 21.10 20.16 0.50
CA ASN A 177 21.53 18.83 0.13
C ASN A 177 20.70 17.77 0.85
N ARG A 178 20.23 16.80 0.07
CA ARG A 178 19.62 15.59 0.59
C ARG A 178 20.23 14.36 -0.03
N GLY A 179 21.55 14.30 -0.21
CA GLY A 179 22.21 13.20 -0.92
C GLY A 179 21.55 12.90 -2.28
N ALA A 180 20.87 13.90 -2.86
CA ALA A 180 20.18 13.80 -4.13
C ALA A 180 21.23 14.22 -5.14
N THR A 181 21.72 13.24 -5.90
CA THR A 181 22.66 13.43 -7.00
C THR A 181 22.21 14.61 -7.86
N GLU A 182 23.06 15.62 -7.91
CA GLU A 182 22.83 16.95 -8.47
C GLU A 182 22.73 16.89 -9.99
N GLN A 183 21.58 16.46 -10.48
CA GLN A 183 21.14 16.90 -11.80
C GLN A 183 20.16 18.07 -11.54
N PRO A 184 20.51 19.32 -11.90
CA PRO A 184 19.54 20.41 -11.92
C PRO A 184 18.30 19.92 -12.67
N TYR A 185 17.11 20.34 -12.26
CA TYR A 185 15.83 19.90 -12.83
C TYR A 185 15.77 20.21 -14.34
N LYS A 186 16.40 19.39 -15.17
CA LYS A 186 16.04 19.17 -16.57
C LYS A 186 14.67 18.55 -16.47
N GLY A 187 13.65 19.25 -16.94
CA GLY A 187 12.27 18.81 -16.81
C GLY A 187 12.17 17.36 -17.31
N LYS A 188 12.12 16.38 -16.39
CA LYS A 188 12.08 14.94 -16.73
C LYS A 188 10.94 14.63 -17.71
N GLN A 189 9.95 15.52 -17.80
CA GLN A 189 8.85 15.45 -18.75
C GLN A 189 9.25 15.60 -20.22
N ALA A 190 10.32 16.32 -20.58
CA ALA A 190 10.82 16.33 -21.96
C ALA A 190 11.39 14.94 -22.34
N GLU A 191 12.10 14.28 -21.43
CA GLU A 191 12.50 12.88 -21.60
C GLU A 191 11.30 11.92 -21.58
N PHE A 192 10.29 12.17 -20.73
CA PHE A 192 9.06 11.35 -20.74
C PHE A 192 8.21 11.58 -21.99
N ALA A 193 8.27 12.75 -22.62
CA ALA A 193 7.65 13.03 -23.91
C ALA A 193 8.34 12.23 -25.02
N LYS A 194 9.68 12.19 -25.05
CA LYS A 194 10.41 11.25 -25.92
C LYS A 194 10.07 9.78 -25.63
N LYS A 195 9.84 9.40 -24.37
CA LYS A 195 9.31 8.06 -24.01
C LYS A 195 7.86 7.79 -24.46
N ARG A 196 7.15 8.76 -25.04
CA ARG A 196 5.85 8.53 -25.70
C ARG A 196 6.02 8.15 -27.17
N GLU A 197 7.15 8.46 -27.78
CA GLU A 197 7.47 8.10 -29.17
C GLU A 197 8.12 6.72 -29.26
N TYR A 198 8.74 6.25 -28.17
CA TYR A 198 9.38 4.94 -28.12
C TYR A 198 8.83 4.08 -26.98
N CYS A 199 8.69 2.77 -27.22
CA CYS A 199 8.31 1.83 -26.19
C CYS A 199 9.45 1.62 -25.18
N LYS A 200 9.19 0.88 -24.09
CA LYS A 200 10.20 0.61 -23.05
C LYS A 200 11.45 -0.13 -23.57
N ALA A 201 11.33 -0.86 -24.67
CA ALA A 201 12.44 -1.56 -25.31
C ALA A 201 13.14 -0.72 -26.40
N GLY A 202 12.73 0.54 -26.59
CA GLY A 202 13.33 1.44 -27.58
C GLY A 202 12.73 1.37 -28.99
N HIS A 203 11.69 0.57 -29.25
CA HIS A 203 11.02 0.57 -30.56
C HIS A 203 10.13 1.80 -30.72
N GLU A 204 10.19 2.45 -31.89
CA GLU A 204 9.34 3.58 -32.24
C GLU A 204 7.85 3.19 -32.37
N PHE A 205 6.96 4.03 -31.85
CA PHE A 205 5.51 3.91 -31.94
C PHE A 205 5.00 4.56 -33.23
N THR A 206 5.17 3.87 -34.37
CA THR A 206 4.49 4.21 -35.62
C THR A 206 3.08 3.64 -35.65
N PRO A 207 2.15 4.12 -36.52
CA PRO A 207 0.83 3.51 -36.70
C PRO A 207 0.89 1.99 -36.98
N GLU A 208 1.92 1.55 -37.70
CA GLU A 208 2.15 0.14 -38.06
C GLU A 208 2.70 -0.67 -36.88
N ASN A 209 3.52 -0.07 -36.01
CA ASN A 209 4.12 -0.75 -34.85
C ASN A 209 3.35 -0.54 -33.54
N THR A 210 2.19 0.11 -33.60
CA THR A 210 1.35 0.38 -32.42
C THR A 210 0.03 -0.37 -32.53
N TYR A 211 -0.39 -1.01 -31.44
CA TYR A 211 -1.80 -1.34 -31.26
C TYR A 211 -2.33 -0.60 -30.05
N GLU A 212 -3.52 -0.03 -30.23
CA GLU A 212 -4.24 0.67 -29.17
C GLU A 212 -5.28 -0.29 -28.58
N TYR A 213 -5.42 -0.29 -27.26
CA TYR A 213 -6.40 -1.11 -26.57
C TYR A 213 -7.03 -0.34 -25.41
N HIS A 214 -8.31 -0.59 -25.19
CA HIS A 214 -9.04 -0.01 -24.07
C HIS A 214 -8.76 -0.80 -22.80
N ARG A 215 -8.39 -0.08 -21.74
CA ARG A 215 -8.32 -0.64 -20.39
C ARG A 215 -9.70 -0.68 -19.74
N PRO A 216 -9.90 -1.47 -18.66
CA PRO A 216 -11.17 -1.49 -17.92
C PRO A 216 -11.59 -0.13 -17.34
N ASP A 217 -10.65 0.80 -17.18
CA ASP A 217 -10.90 2.19 -16.73
C ASP A 217 -11.31 3.13 -17.87
N GLY A 218 -11.52 2.62 -19.09
CA GLY A 218 -11.90 3.37 -20.28
C GLY A 218 -10.74 4.10 -20.98
N ARG A 219 -9.54 4.12 -20.40
CA ARG A 219 -8.38 4.81 -21.01
C ARG A 219 -7.80 4.00 -22.16
N ILE A 220 -7.40 4.72 -23.21
CA ILE A 220 -6.66 4.14 -24.35
C ILE A 220 -5.20 3.94 -23.94
N ALA A 221 -4.71 2.71 -24.06
CA ALA A 221 -3.32 2.36 -23.86
C ALA A 221 -2.70 1.89 -25.17
N ARG A 222 -1.43 2.22 -25.37
CA ARG A 222 -0.64 1.80 -26.53
C ARG A 222 0.31 0.69 -26.14
N SER A 223 0.50 -0.27 -27.03
CA SER A 223 1.48 -1.34 -26.87
C SER A 223 2.18 -1.59 -28.21
N CYS A 224 3.47 -1.91 -28.12
CA CYS A 224 4.33 -2.06 -29.29
C CYS A 224 4.12 -3.45 -29.89
N ARG A 225 3.81 -3.51 -31.19
CA ARG A 225 3.57 -4.76 -31.92
C ARG A 225 4.82 -5.63 -31.95
N THR A 226 6.01 -5.06 -32.14
CA THR A 226 7.28 -5.83 -32.07
C THR A 226 7.48 -6.50 -30.71
N CYS A 227 7.27 -5.76 -29.62
CA CYS A 227 7.36 -6.33 -28.26
C CYS A 227 6.31 -7.41 -28.02
N HIS A 228 5.09 -7.22 -28.53
CA HIS A 228 4.02 -8.20 -28.42
C HIS A 228 4.34 -9.48 -29.21
N ALA A 229 4.80 -9.35 -30.45
CA ALA A 229 5.19 -10.47 -31.30
C ALA A 229 6.35 -11.28 -30.67
N ARG A 230 7.35 -10.60 -30.11
CA ARG A 230 8.44 -11.28 -29.38
C ARG A 230 7.92 -12.10 -28.22
N ARG A 231 7.07 -11.53 -27.37
CA ARG A 231 6.46 -12.24 -26.22
C ARG A 231 5.61 -13.43 -26.66
N GLN A 232 4.89 -13.33 -27.77
CA GLN A 232 4.13 -14.45 -28.32
C GLN A 232 5.04 -15.58 -28.80
N ARG A 233 6.18 -15.28 -29.43
CA ARG A 233 7.18 -16.30 -29.80
C ARG A 233 7.76 -16.98 -28.58
N GLU A 234 8.20 -16.20 -27.58
CA GLU A 234 8.69 -16.73 -26.29
C GLU A 234 7.66 -17.65 -25.63
N MET A 235 6.37 -17.25 -25.62
CA MET A 235 5.29 -18.07 -25.06
C MET A 235 5.07 -19.38 -25.84
N VAL A 236 5.13 -19.35 -27.17
CA VAL A 236 5.00 -20.55 -28.02
C VAL A 236 6.20 -21.48 -27.82
N GLU A 237 7.40 -20.95 -27.71
CA GLU A 237 8.63 -21.70 -27.46
C GLU A 237 8.61 -22.38 -26.09
N SER A 238 8.32 -21.62 -25.02
CA SER A 238 8.14 -22.20 -23.68
C SER A 238 7.03 -23.25 -23.66
N ARG A 239 5.95 -23.04 -24.41
CA ARG A 239 4.87 -24.04 -24.53
C ARG A 239 5.33 -25.29 -25.26
N LYS A 240 6.15 -25.18 -26.33
CA LYS A 240 6.72 -26.34 -27.04
C LYS A 240 7.59 -27.17 -26.11
N GLU A 241 8.47 -26.52 -25.34
CA GLU A 241 9.33 -27.18 -24.34
C GLU A 241 8.50 -27.92 -23.29
N LEU A 242 7.40 -27.33 -22.82
CA LEU A 242 6.48 -27.98 -21.89
C LEU A 242 5.73 -29.16 -22.51
N THR A 243 5.25 -29.03 -23.76
CA THR A 243 4.32 -30.00 -24.38
C THR A 243 4.92 -31.37 -24.73
N GLY A 244 6.24 -31.54 -24.65
CA GLY A 244 6.89 -32.83 -24.93
C GLY A 244 6.82 -33.82 -23.78
N ALA A 245 6.93 -33.34 -22.54
CA ALA A 245 7.10 -34.21 -21.37
C ALA A 245 6.13 -33.90 -20.22
N VAL A 246 5.43 -32.76 -20.26
CA VAL A 246 4.65 -32.27 -19.13
C VAL A 246 3.32 -31.66 -19.60
N CYS A 247 2.23 -31.97 -18.93
CA CYS A 247 0.93 -31.39 -19.23
C CYS A 247 0.89 -29.90 -18.83
N PRO A 248 -0.12 -29.11 -19.28
CA PRO A 248 -0.24 -27.68 -18.92
C PRO A 248 -0.33 -27.36 -17.42
N LYS A 249 -0.55 -28.38 -16.57
CA LYS A 249 -0.59 -28.26 -15.10
C LYS A 249 0.71 -28.70 -14.41
N GLY A 250 1.73 -29.13 -15.16
CA GLY A 250 3.00 -29.56 -14.59
C GLY A 250 3.13 -31.06 -14.33
N HIS A 251 2.17 -31.90 -14.73
CA HIS A 251 2.28 -33.36 -14.53
C HIS A 251 3.05 -34.03 -15.67
N PRO A 252 3.96 -34.97 -15.37
CA PRO A 252 4.69 -35.68 -16.42
C PRO A 252 3.73 -36.50 -17.30
N LEU A 253 3.88 -36.39 -18.61
CA LEU A 253 3.13 -37.17 -19.60
C LEU A 253 3.89 -38.45 -19.91
N THR A 254 3.66 -39.48 -19.11
CA THR A 254 4.09 -40.86 -19.39
C THR A 254 3.01 -41.60 -20.16
N ASP A 255 3.32 -42.76 -20.75
CA ASP A 255 2.33 -43.59 -21.44
C ASP A 255 1.16 -43.98 -20.51
N ASP A 256 1.44 -44.23 -19.23
CA ASP A 256 0.41 -44.53 -18.21
C ASP A 256 -0.47 -43.33 -17.86
N ASN A 257 0.12 -42.12 -17.82
CA ASN A 257 -0.57 -40.88 -17.43
C ASN A 257 -1.13 -40.11 -18.64
N THR A 258 -1.19 -40.72 -19.82
CA THR A 258 -1.66 -40.09 -21.05
C THR A 258 -2.86 -40.84 -21.62
N VAL A 259 -3.90 -40.09 -22.01
CA VAL A 259 -5.10 -40.61 -22.67
C VAL A 259 -5.26 -39.90 -24.01
N ALA A 260 -5.29 -40.66 -25.10
CA ALA A 260 -5.60 -40.13 -26.42
C ALA A 260 -7.09 -39.81 -26.53
N TYR A 261 -7.41 -38.60 -27.01
CA TYR A 261 -8.78 -38.16 -27.25
C TYR A 261 -8.89 -37.53 -28.64
N ASN A 262 -9.77 -38.09 -29.47
CA ASN A 262 -10.06 -37.56 -30.80
C ASN A 262 -11.09 -36.44 -30.70
N ARG A 263 -10.71 -35.24 -31.16
CA ARG A 263 -11.63 -34.12 -31.32
C ARG A 263 -12.60 -34.37 -32.47
N LYS A 264 -13.69 -33.59 -32.51
CA LYS A 264 -14.69 -33.66 -33.59
C LYS A 264 -14.11 -33.34 -34.98
N ASP A 265 -12.99 -32.64 -35.04
CA ASP A 265 -12.25 -32.31 -36.26
C ASP A 265 -11.29 -33.43 -36.71
N GLY A 266 -11.26 -34.57 -35.98
CA GLY A 266 -10.37 -35.70 -36.26
C GLY A 266 -8.96 -35.54 -35.68
N THR A 267 -8.64 -34.41 -35.04
CA THR A 267 -7.31 -34.21 -34.44
C THR A 267 -7.19 -35.00 -33.14
N GLU A 268 -6.18 -35.87 -33.08
CA GLU A 268 -5.82 -36.58 -31.85
C GLU A 268 -5.11 -35.64 -30.87
N VAL A 269 -5.59 -35.57 -29.63
CA VAL A 269 -4.97 -34.79 -28.56
C VAL A 269 -4.70 -35.70 -27.36
N LYS A 270 -3.47 -35.64 -26.84
CA LYS A 270 -3.07 -36.31 -25.61
C LYS A 270 -3.50 -35.50 -24.38
N LEU A 271 -4.27 -36.11 -23.49
CA LEU A 271 -4.73 -35.53 -22.23
C LEU A 271 -4.05 -36.23 -21.05
N CYS A 272 -3.69 -35.46 -20.03
CA CYS A 272 -3.12 -36.02 -18.79
C CYS A 272 -4.22 -36.68 -17.96
N ARG A 273 -4.02 -37.94 -17.55
CA ARG A 273 -4.97 -38.74 -16.78
C ARG A 273 -5.28 -38.10 -15.42
N ILE A 274 -4.25 -37.66 -14.69
CA ILE A 274 -4.42 -36.94 -13.41
C ILE A 274 -5.30 -35.68 -13.58
N CYS A 275 -5.11 -34.91 -14.66
CA CYS A 275 -5.94 -33.74 -14.92
C CYS A 275 -7.38 -34.10 -15.28
N LEU A 276 -7.59 -35.22 -15.99
CA LEU A 276 -8.91 -35.72 -16.32
C LEU A 276 -9.65 -36.19 -15.07
N GLU A 277 -8.98 -36.95 -14.20
CA GLU A 277 -9.51 -37.42 -12.92
C GLU A 277 -9.88 -36.26 -12.02
N ALA A 278 -8.98 -35.28 -11.81
CA ALA A 278 -9.29 -34.09 -11.03
C ALA A 278 -10.50 -33.30 -11.60
N ARG A 279 -10.64 -33.26 -12.94
CA ARG A 279 -11.81 -32.63 -13.58
C ARG A 279 -13.09 -33.45 -13.37
N GLN A 280 -12.99 -34.78 -13.41
CA GLN A 280 -14.10 -35.68 -13.11
C GLN A 280 -14.52 -35.56 -11.65
N GLU A 281 -13.57 -35.55 -10.71
CA GLU A 281 -13.80 -35.31 -9.28
C GLU A 281 -14.44 -33.95 -9.03
N HIS A 282 -14.00 -32.88 -9.68
CA HIS A 282 -14.68 -31.58 -9.58
C HIS A 282 -16.08 -31.59 -10.21
N SER A 283 -16.34 -32.44 -11.20
CA SER A 283 -17.65 -32.59 -11.81
C SER A 283 -18.60 -33.48 -10.99
N SER A 284 -18.06 -34.46 -10.26
CA SER A 284 -18.81 -35.34 -9.35
C SER A 284 -19.00 -34.71 -7.96
N SER A 285 -18.00 -33.95 -7.49
CA SER A 285 -18.05 -33.10 -6.29
C SER A 285 -18.78 -31.78 -6.53
N ALA A 286 -19.11 -31.46 -7.79
CA ALA A 286 -20.36 -30.74 -8.09
C ALA A 286 -21.57 -31.63 -7.78
N GLN A 287 -21.56 -32.27 -6.60
CA GLN A 287 -22.73 -32.64 -5.83
C GLN A 287 -23.74 -31.52 -6.00
N ARG A 288 -25.01 -31.90 -6.16
CA ARG A 288 -26.14 -30.98 -6.26
C ARG A 288 -25.96 -29.91 -5.19
N LYS A 289 -25.40 -28.75 -5.57
CA LYS A 289 -25.14 -27.70 -4.58
C LYS A 289 -26.48 -27.41 -3.96
N ASP A 290 -26.55 -27.50 -2.63
CA ASP A 290 -27.76 -27.17 -1.90
C ASP A 290 -28.01 -25.66 -1.94
N THR A 291 -27.05 -24.88 -2.44
CA THR A 291 -27.15 -23.45 -2.63
C THR A 291 -26.79 -23.02 -4.06
N CYS A 292 -27.47 -21.99 -4.56
CA CYS A 292 -27.16 -21.37 -5.84
C CYS A 292 -25.90 -20.48 -5.74
N LYS A 293 -25.43 -19.93 -6.88
CA LYS A 293 -24.26 -19.03 -6.93
C LYS A 293 -24.38 -17.75 -6.07
N ARG A 294 -25.60 -17.37 -5.67
CA ARG A 294 -25.88 -16.24 -4.77
C ARG A 294 -26.15 -16.68 -3.32
N GLY A 295 -25.90 -17.94 -2.99
CA GLY A 295 -26.08 -18.48 -1.63
C GLY A 295 -27.51 -18.90 -1.27
N HIS A 296 -28.52 -18.69 -2.12
CA HIS A 296 -29.89 -19.17 -1.80
C HIS A 296 -29.98 -20.68 -1.82
N ALA A 297 -30.63 -21.27 -0.81
CA ALA A 297 -30.91 -22.70 -0.75
C ALA A 297 -31.83 -23.15 -1.90
N PHE A 298 -31.52 -24.28 -2.52
CA PHE A 298 -32.37 -24.97 -3.49
C PHE A 298 -33.38 -25.85 -2.76
N THR A 299 -34.46 -25.23 -2.29
CA THR A 299 -35.64 -25.94 -1.79
C THR A 299 -36.62 -26.23 -2.93
N PRO A 300 -37.57 -27.18 -2.79
CA PRO A 300 -38.61 -27.41 -3.80
C PRO A 300 -39.37 -26.12 -4.21
N GLU A 301 -39.58 -25.19 -3.28
CA GLU A 301 -40.29 -23.92 -3.50
C GLU A 301 -39.42 -22.89 -4.23
N ASN A 302 -38.10 -22.91 -4.00
CA ASN A 302 -37.15 -21.95 -4.58
C ASN A 302 -36.41 -22.50 -5.82
N THR A 303 -36.77 -23.70 -6.28
CA THR A 303 -36.15 -24.37 -7.42
C THR A 303 -37.18 -24.57 -8.52
N TYR A 304 -36.78 -24.32 -9.76
CA TYR A 304 -37.53 -24.77 -10.94
C TYR A 304 -36.56 -25.48 -11.88
N GLU A 305 -36.92 -26.70 -12.25
CA GLU A 305 -36.15 -27.55 -13.16
C GLU A 305 -36.72 -27.40 -14.57
N HIS A 306 -35.85 -27.21 -15.56
CA HIS A 306 -36.26 -27.20 -16.96
C HIS A 306 -35.26 -27.96 -17.81
N GLN A 307 -35.74 -28.53 -18.91
CA GLN A 307 -34.91 -29.25 -19.87
C GLN A 307 -34.38 -28.29 -20.92
N ARG A 308 -33.08 -28.37 -21.21
CA ARG A 308 -32.45 -27.63 -22.31
C ARG A 308 -32.61 -28.38 -23.64
N PRO A 309 -32.38 -27.72 -24.80
CA PRO A 309 -32.43 -28.39 -26.11
C PRO A 309 -31.45 -29.58 -26.27
N ASP A 310 -30.40 -29.64 -25.44
CA ASP A 310 -29.45 -30.77 -25.40
C ASP A 310 -29.94 -31.94 -24.53
N GLY A 311 -31.21 -31.91 -24.09
CA GLY A 311 -31.84 -32.93 -23.25
C GLY A 311 -31.48 -32.86 -21.77
N LYS A 312 -30.56 -31.98 -21.35
CA LYS A 312 -30.11 -31.91 -19.95
C LYS A 312 -31.10 -31.14 -19.10
N VAL A 313 -31.47 -31.71 -17.96
CA VAL A 313 -32.28 -31.04 -16.93
C VAL A 313 -31.39 -30.10 -16.12
N VAL A 314 -31.75 -28.82 -16.03
CA VAL A 314 -31.03 -27.81 -15.26
C VAL A 314 -31.94 -27.16 -14.21
N ARG A 315 -31.38 -26.91 -13.02
CA ARG A 315 -32.09 -26.27 -11.91
C ARG A 315 -31.79 -24.77 -11.90
N THR A 316 -32.84 -23.95 -11.84
CA THR A 316 -32.71 -22.50 -11.69
C THR A 316 -33.34 -22.06 -10.37
N CYS A 317 -32.61 -21.23 -9.62
CA CYS A 317 -33.11 -20.63 -8.39
C CYS A 317 -34.12 -19.53 -8.74
N ARG A 318 -35.36 -19.66 -8.24
CA ARG A 318 -36.45 -18.72 -8.51
C ARG A 318 -36.13 -17.33 -7.98
N LYS A 319 -35.58 -17.21 -6.77
CA LYS A 319 -35.09 -15.92 -6.22
C LYS A 319 -34.08 -15.24 -7.13
N CYS A 320 -33.09 -15.98 -7.65
CA CYS A 320 -32.12 -15.42 -8.60
C CYS A 320 -32.77 -14.96 -9.91
N LYS A 321 -33.79 -15.68 -10.40
CA LYS A 321 -34.55 -15.28 -11.59
C LYS A 321 -35.25 -13.93 -11.35
N MET A 322 -35.94 -13.79 -10.21
CA MET A 322 -36.61 -12.54 -9.83
C MET A 322 -35.64 -11.36 -9.72
N ILE A 323 -34.47 -11.56 -9.09
CA ILE A 323 -33.49 -10.48 -8.97
C ILE A 323 -32.93 -10.09 -10.35
N ARG A 324 -32.60 -11.05 -11.22
CA ARG A 324 -32.13 -10.74 -12.58
C ARG A 324 -33.18 -10.02 -13.42
N GLN A 325 -34.45 -10.38 -13.25
CA GLN A 325 -35.56 -9.70 -13.90
C GLN A 325 -35.66 -8.25 -13.43
N ARG A 326 -35.59 -7.99 -12.12
CA ARG A 326 -35.53 -6.63 -11.57
C ARG A 326 -34.33 -5.83 -12.07
N GLU A 327 -33.13 -6.43 -12.05
CA GLU A 327 -31.90 -5.80 -12.59
C GLU A 327 -32.03 -5.46 -14.09
N TYR A 328 -32.80 -6.25 -14.84
CA TYR A 328 -33.09 -6.00 -16.25
C TYR A 328 -34.09 -4.85 -16.42
N GLU A 329 -35.20 -4.87 -15.68
CA GLU A 329 -36.23 -3.83 -15.65
C GLU A 329 -35.63 -2.46 -15.28
N GLU A 330 -34.83 -2.39 -14.21
CA GLU A 330 -34.11 -1.19 -13.78
C GLU A 330 -33.17 -0.66 -14.88
N ARG A 331 -32.43 -1.54 -15.54
CA ARG A 331 -31.50 -1.14 -16.62
C ARG A 331 -32.21 -0.60 -17.85
N HIS A 332 -33.44 -1.02 -18.11
CA HIS A 332 -34.19 -0.66 -19.31
C HIS A 332 -35.34 0.33 -19.02
N GLY A 333 -35.45 0.82 -17.78
CA GLY A 333 -36.52 1.72 -17.37
C GLY A 333 -37.92 1.11 -17.51
N ILE A 334 -38.03 -0.22 -17.50
CA ILE A 334 -39.32 -0.91 -17.60
C ILE A 334 -39.90 -0.95 -16.20
N THR A 335 -40.76 0.02 -15.87
CA THR A 335 -41.62 -0.08 -14.68
C THR A 335 -42.71 -1.10 -14.96
N SER A 336 -42.47 -2.36 -14.62
CA SER A 336 -43.55 -3.33 -14.49
C SER A 336 -44.44 -2.87 -13.33
N HIS A 337 -45.48 -2.09 -13.64
CA HIS A 337 -46.52 -1.73 -12.66
C HIS A 337 -47.09 -3.02 -12.09
N ARG A 338 -47.11 -3.08 -10.76
CA ARG A 338 -47.48 -4.27 -9.99
C ARG A 338 -48.99 -4.38 -9.83
#